data_AF-A0A926BUN7-F1
#
_entry.id   AF-A0A926BUN7-F1
#
_cell.length_a   1.000
_cell.length_b   1.000
_cell.length_c   1.000
_cell.angle_alpha   90.00
_cell.angle_beta   90.00
_cell.angle_gamma   90.00
#
_symmetry.space_group_name_H-M   'P 1'
#
loop_
_entity.id
_entity.type
_entity.pdbx_description
1 polymer ?
#
loop_
_entity_poly.entity_id
_entity_poly.type
_entity_poly.pdbx_seq_one_letter_code
_entity_poly.pdbx_strand_id
1 'polypeptide(L)'
;MNKKMQAWPARVHEKIRRTCQEAFDLFSKQVSPNQAPPAETPPFTSRSKRYALTIEDQQFLEMIASPVISPNGQVVQTVAVVWDATGTRRLQQKIDAIDKAGRELVRLEADAMSKMNVQERLKLLQDKIISFTRDLMHFDHFAIRLLDRKSNKLELVISVGLPHEALSIDLFSEPEGNGISGYVAATGRSYICPDVERDPRYVTGLDHAKSSLTVPLRLHDKTIGIFNIESRQRAAFNEDDRQFAEIFGRYVAIALNILDLMVVERAGTAHKVADDVCSEAAGPLNDIASDANALMDDYIGHDELRHKLQAILENVATIRKSMRQAAEGPNTILGAKDVKESDDPVLQDAEVLVADDEP
;
A
#
# COMPACT_ATOMS: atom_id res chain seq x y z
N MET A 1 19.76 -32.31 32.59
CA MET A 1 19.61 -31.00 31.92
C MET A 1 20.60 -30.95 30.76
N ASN A 2 20.19 -30.55 29.54
CA ASN A 2 21.09 -30.51 28.38
C ASN A 2 22.11 -29.35 28.52
N LYS A 3 23.32 -29.48 27.93
CA LYS A 3 24.39 -28.46 27.93
C LYS A 3 23.90 -27.07 27.53
N LYS A 4 22.99 -26.97 26.55
CA LYS A 4 22.38 -25.68 26.14
C LYS A 4 21.56 -25.01 27.24
N MET A 5 20.81 -25.79 28.02
CA MET A 5 20.05 -25.25 29.16
C MET A 5 20.95 -24.87 30.32
N GLN A 6 22.06 -25.59 30.55
CA GLN A 6 23.02 -25.24 31.61
C GLN A 6 23.67 -23.87 31.39
N ALA A 7 23.79 -23.42 30.14
CA ALA A 7 24.31 -22.11 29.78
C ALA A 7 23.31 -20.96 30.02
N TRP A 8 22.04 -21.26 30.35
CA TRP A 8 21.05 -20.21 30.61
C TRP A 8 21.23 -19.58 31.99
N PRO A 9 20.93 -18.28 32.15
CA PRO A 9 21.02 -17.60 33.43
C PRO A 9 20.11 -18.24 34.49
N ALA A 10 20.53 -18.21 35.77
CA ALA A 10 19.81 -18.88 36.87
C ALA A 10 18.32 -18.46 36.98
N ARG A 11 18.02 -17.19 36.68
CA ARG A 11 16.65 -16.64 36.63
C ARG A 11 15.74 -17.35 35.63
N VAL A 12 16.29 -17.81 34.50
CA VAL A 12 15.55 -18.56 33.48
C VAL A 12 15.19 -19.94 34.01
N HIS A 13 16.12 -20.59 34.70
CA HIS A 13 15.86 -21.89 35.34
C HIS A 13 14.80 -21.77 36.43
N GLU A 14 14.82 -20.71 37.23
CA GLU A 14 13.82 -20.46 38.25
C GLU A 14 12.42 -20.26 37.66
N LYS A 15 12.30 -19.47 36.59
CA LYS A 15 11.03 -19.28 35.87
C LYS A 15 10.50 -20.60 35.33
N ILE A 16 11.34 -21.40 34.67
CA ILE A 16 10.96 -22.72 34.13
C ILE A 16 10.52 -23.64 35.26
N ARG A 17 11.27 -23.69 36.37
CA ARG A 17 10.94 -24.53 37.54
C ARG A 17 9.57 -24.16 38.10
N ARG A 18 9.30 -22.88 38.29
CA ARG A 18 8.00 -22.40 38.79
C ARG A 18 6.87 -22.81 37.87
N THR A 19 7.01 -22.62 36.56
CA THR A 19 5.96 -23.01 35.61
C THR A 19 5.80 -24.53 35.50
N CYS A 20 6.87 -25.32 35.69
CA CYS A 20 6.76 -26.78 35.80
C CYS A 20 5.98 -27.21 37.05
N GLN A 21 6.17 -26.51 38.18
CA GLN A 21 5.39 -26.75 39.41
C GLN A 21 3.92 -26.41 39.20
N GLU A 22 3.63 -25.24 38.60
CA GLU A 22 2.26 -24.84 38.25
C GLU A 22 1.59 -25.86 37.32
N ALA A 23 2.33 -26.39 36.35
CA ALA A 23 1.85 -27.44 35.45
C ALA A 23 1.58 -28.76 36.20
N PHE A 24 2.48 -29.17 37.10
CA PHE A 24 2.30 -30.37 37.93
C PHE A 24 1.05 -30.27 38.81
N ASP A 25 0.85 -29.15 39.48
CA ASP A 25 -0.32 -28.92 40.35
C ASP A 25 -1.61 -28.93 39.52
N LEU A 26 -1.57 -28.35 38.32
CA LEU A 26 -2.71 -28.35 37.39
C LEU A 26 -3.06 -29.76 36.92
N PHE A 27 -2.08 -30.56 36.50
CA PHE A 27 -2.32 -31.95 36.08
C PHE A 27 -2.82 -32.81 37.24
N SER A 28 -2.25 -32.63 38.43
CA SER A 28 -2.67 -33.36 39.63
C SER A 28 -4.11 -33.08 40.04
N LYS A 29 -4.60 -31.84 39.85
CA LYS A 29 -6.01 -31.49 40.08
C LYS A 29 -6.96 -32.10 39.05
N GLN A 30 -6.51 -32.24 37.80
CA GLN A 30 -7.31 -32.81 36.71
C GLN A 30 -7.46 -34.32 36.84
N VAL A 31 -6.50 -34.96 37.52
CA VAL A 31 -6.48 -36.40 37.80
C VAL A 31 -7.04 -36.61 39.21
N SER A 32 -8.36 -36.48 39.37
CA SER A 32 -9.02 -36.76 40.65
C SER A 32 -9.00 -38.27 40.96
N PRO A 33 -8.64 -38.72 42.19
CA PRO A 33 -8.55 -40.15 42.52
C PRO A 33 -9.90 -40.89 42.56
N ASN A 34 -11.04 -40.18 42.54
CA ASN A 34 -12.32 -40.71 42.99
C ASN A 34 -13.49 -40.55 42.01
N GLN A 35 -13.23 -40.26 40.74
CA GLN A 35 -14.24 -40.36 39.68
C GLN A 35 -13.82 -41.46 38.72
N ALA A 36 -14.50 -42.62 38.81
CA ALA A 36 -14.48 -43.59 37.74
C ALA A 36 -14.93 -42.89 36.45
N PRO A 37 -14.22 -43.04 35.33
CA PRO A 37 -14.67 -42.43 34.08
C PRO A 37 -16.07 -42.98 33.74
N PRO A 38 -17.04 -42.14 33.37
CA PRO A 38 -18.30 -42.62 32.80
C PRO A 38 -17.97 -43.56 31.63
N ALA A 39 -18.62 -44.71 31.57
CA ALA A 39 -18.29 -45.85 30.71
C ALA A 39 -18.27 -45.57 29.19
N GLU A 40 -18.66 -44.36 28.76
CA GLU A 40 -18.67 -43.92 27.36
C GLU A 40 -17.66 -42.80 27.06
N THR A 41 -16.81 -42.42 28.02
CA THR A 41 -15.78 -41.38 27.82
C THR A 41 -14.43 -42.05 27.59
N PRO A 42 -13.72 -41.78 26.47
CA PRO A 42 -12.42 -42.38 26.21
C PRO A 42 -11.44 -42.07 27.35
N PRO A 43 -10.49 -42.98 27.65
CA PRO A 43 -9.55 -42.81 28.76
C PRO A 43 -8.83 -41.46 28.62
N PHE A 44 -8.80 -40.70 29.73
CA PHE A 44 -8.18 -39.39 29.88
C PHE A 44 -7.06 -39.12 28.85
N THR A 45 -7.32 -38.27 27.86
CA THR A 45 -6.24 -37.82 26.96
C THR A 45 -5.27 -36.97 27.76
N SER A 46 -4.03 -37.46 27.92
CA SER A 46 -2.90 -36.76 28.55
C SER A 46 -2.53 -35.51 27.75
N ARG A 47 -3.32 -34.43 27.87
CA ARG A 47 -3.06 -33.22 27.08
C ARG A 47 -1.91 -32.44 27.69
N SER A 48 -0.76 -32.52 27.04
CA SER A 48 0.34 -31.60 27.25
C SER A 48 -0.17 -30.15 27.16
N LYS A 49 0.36 -29.26 28.01
CA LYS A 49 0.00 -27.85 28.01
C LYS A 49 1.17 -27.00 27.55
N ARG A 50 0.89 -26.06 26.65
CA ARG A 50 1.88 -25.09 26.15
C ARG A 50 1.85 -23.84 27.03
N TYR A 51 3.03 -23.31 27.31
CA TYR A 51 3.28 -22.11 28.11
C TYR A 51 4.20 -21.18 27.33
N ALA A 52 3.88 -19.90 27.37
CA ALA A 52 4.70 -18.82 26.86
C ALA A 52 5.38 -18.13 28.04
N LEU A 53 6.70 -18.02 28.02
CA LEU A 53 7.49 -17.41 29.09
C LEU A 53 8.21 -16.19 28.53
N THR A 54 7.87 -15.01 29.03
CA THR A 54 8.63 -13.78 28.75
C THR A 54 9.63 -13.55 29.86
N ILE A 55 10.88 -13.29 29.48
CA ILE A 55 11.99 -12.93 30.38
C ILE A 55 12.43 -11.52 30.00
N GLU A 56 12.23 -10.56 30.92
CA GLU A 56 12.71 -9.16 30.82
C GLU A 56 12.39 -8.46 29.49
N ASP A 57 11.22 -8.76 28.92
CA ASP A 57 10.70 -8.19 27.66
C ASP A 57 11.58 -8.35 26.41
N GLN A 58 12.68 -9.09 26.53
CA GLN A 58 13.63 -9.29 25.43
C GLN A 58 13.79 -10.75 25.02
N GLN A 59 13.52 -11.72 25.89
CA GLN A 59 13.65 -13.13 25.57
C GLN A 59 12.32 -13.87 25.75
N PHE A 60 11.93 -14.63 24.72
CA PHE A 60 10.71 -15.42 24.71
C PHE A 60 11.07 -16.90 24.66
N LEU A 61 10.63 -17.64 25.67
CA LEU A 61 10.76 -19.09 25.71
C LEU A 61 9.37 -19.72 25.55
N GLU A 62 9.31 -20.82 24.82
CA GLU A 62 8.12 -21.65 24.80
C GLU A 62 8.41 -22.97 25.48
N MET A 63 7.42 -23.43 26.26
CA MET A 63 7.51 -24.65 27.03
C MET A 63 6.26 -25.50 26.79
N ILE A 64 6.46 -26.78 26.49
CA ILE A 64 5.39 -27.78 26.52
C ILE A 64 5.65 -28.69 27.73
N ALA A 65 4.71 -28.69 28.68
CA ALA A 65 4.73 -29.56 29.84
C ALA A 65 3.74 -30.72 29.66
N SER A 66 4.17 -31.94 29.97
CA SER A 66 3.35 -33.15 29.88
C SER A 66 3.40 -33.92 31.20
N PRO A 67 2.26 -34.43 31.71
CA PRO A 67 2.25 -35.23 32.92
C PRO A 67 2.78 -36.64 32.64
N VAL A 68 3.50 -37.19 33.62
CA VAL A 68 3.86 -38.61 33.68
C VAL A 68 2.94 -39.25 34.70
N ILE A 69 2.08 -40.14 34.22
CA ILE A 69 1.06 -40.81 35.04
C ILE A 69 1.53 -42.22 35.38
N SER A 70 1.44 -42.59 36.66
CA SER A 70 1.71 -43.95 37.14
C SER A 70 0.65 -44.94 36.68
N PRO A 71 0.93 -46.26 36.72
CA PRO A 71 -0.10 -47.28 36.51
C PRO A 71 -1.31 -47.15 37.44
N ASN A 72 -1.15 -46.53 38.61
CA ASN A 72 -2.22 -46.27 39.58
C ASN A 72 -3.04 -45.02 39.25
N GLY A 73 -2.83 -44.41 38.08
CA GLY A 73 -3.58 -43.24 37.63
C GLY A 73 -3.21 -41.94 38.33
N GLN A 74 -2.07 -41.85 39.03
CA GLN A 74 -1.62 -40.60 39.67
C GLN A 74 -0.48 -39.93 38.90
N VAL A 75 -0.47 -38.59 38.84
CA VAL A 75 0.63 -37.81 38.27
C VAL A 75 1.85 -37.91 39.19
N VAL A 76 2.94 -38.49 38.70
CA VAL A 76 4.18 -38.68 39.47
C VAL A 76 5.18 -37.58 39.16
N GLN A 77 5.22 -37.13 37.90
CA GLN A 77 6.18 -36.12 37.43
C GLN A 77 5.60 -35.28 36.29
N THR A 78 6.23 -34.14 36.01
CA THR A 78 5.99 -33.34 34.81
C THR A 78 7.27 -33.28 34.00
N VAL A 79 7.20 -33.63 32.72
CA VAL A 79 8.30 -33.46 31.76
C VAL A 79 8.02 -32.22 30.94
N ALA A 80 8.98 -31.31 30.89
CA ALA A 80 8.90 -30.08 30.11
C ALA A 80 9.96 -30.04 29.01
N VAL A 81 9.53 -29.73 27.79
CA VAL A 81 10.41 -29.37 26.68
C VAL A 81 10.38 -27.85 26.56
N VAL A 82 11.55 -27.21 26.65
CA VAL A 82 11.69 -25.75 26.56
C VAL A 82 12.62 -25.41 25.39
N TRP A 83 12.24 -24.42 24.59
CA TRP A 83 13.10 -23.88 23.54
C TRP A 83 13.04 -22.36 23.50
N ASP A 84 14.09 -21.77 22.93
CA ASP A 84 14.13 -20.33 22.68
C ASP A 84 13.31 -20.01 21.43
N ALA A 85 12.27 -19.20 21.61
CA ALA A 85 11.37 -18.75 20.57
C ALA A 85 11.52 -17.25 20.29
N THR A 86 12.59 -16.62 20.81
CA THR A 86 12.77 -15.16 20.75
C THR A 86 12.83 -14.65 19.32
N GLY A 87 13.63 -15.30 18.46
CA GLY A 87 13.75 -14.91 17.04
C GLY A 87 12.40 -14.98 16.33
N THR A 88 11.74 -16.14 16.40
CA THR A 88 10.43 -16.37 15.78
C THR A 88 9.36 -15.41 16.29
N ARG A 89 9.32 -15.13 17.60
CA ARG A 89 8.37 -14.18 18.18
C ARG A 89 8.62 -12.74 17.77
N ARG A 90 9.88 -12.29 17.76
CA ARG A 90 10.22 -10.93 17.31
C ARG A 90 9.88 -10.74 15.84
N LEU A 91 10.16 -11.75 15.01
CA LEU A 91 9.77 -11.75 13.60
C LEU A 91 8.24 -11.65 13.46
N GLN A 92 7.49 -12.49 14.18
CA GLN A 92 6.02 -12.44 14.17
C GLN A 92 5.47 -11.09 14.65
N GLN A 93 6.01 -10.53 15.73
CA GLN A 93 5.60 -9.22 16.24
C GLN A 93 5.85 -8.11 15.21
N LYS A 94 6.98 -8.15 14.50
CA LYS A 94 7.29 -7.18 13.44
C LYS A 94 6.34 -7.35 12.25
N ILE A 95 6.02 -8.58 11.86
CA ILE A 95 4.98 -8.87 10.86
C ILE A 95 3.63 -8.28 11.28
N ASP A 96 3.19 -8.55 12.52
CA ASP A 96 1.90 -8.08 13.03
C ASP A 96 1.84 -6.54 13.07
N ALA A 97 2.95 -5.88 13.39
CA ALA A 97 3.06 -4.42 13.37
C ALA A 97 2.95 -3.84 11.95
N ILE A 98 3.64 -4.44 10.98
CA ILE A 98 3.56 -4.05 9.56
C ILE A 98 2.14 -4.28 9.02
N ASP A 99 1.54 -5.41 9.37
CA ASP A 99 0.18 -5.79 8.97
C ASP A 99 -0.87 -4.83 9.56
N LYS A 100 -0.69 -4.38 10.80
CA LYS A 100 -1.50 -3.33 11.42
C LYS A 100 -1.35 -1.99 10.68
N ALA A 101 -0.12 -1.53 10.46
CA ALA A 101 0.13 -0.28 9.74
C ALA A 101 -0.40 -0.32 8.30
N GLY A 102 -0.26 -1.46 7.63
CA GLY A 102 -0.83 -1.70 6.31
C GLY A 102 -2.36 -1.60 6.28
N ARG A 103 -3.06 -2.13 7.29
CA ARG A 103 -4.51 -1.92 7.43
C ARG A 103 -4.87 -0.46 7.64
N GLU A 104 -4.12 0.28 8.43
CA GLU A 104 -4.32 1.72 8.63
C GLU A 104 -4.07 2.52 7.35
N LEU A 105 -3.16 2.05 6.48
CA LEU A 105 -2.91 2.63 5.17
C LEU A 105 -4.09 2.46 4.21
N VAL A 106 -4.80 1.32 4.28
CA VAL A 106 -5.96 1.03 3.43
C VAL A 106 -7.24 1.66 3.98
N ARG A 107 -7.38 1.77 5.31
CA ARG A 107 -8.51 2.44 5.99
C ARG A 107 -8.38 3.96 5.97
N LEU A 108 -8.06 4.55 4.81
CA LEU A 108 -8.20 5.98 4.64
C LEU A 108 -9.67 6.32 4.83
N GLU A 109 -9.97 7.11 5.86
CA GLU A 109 -11.34 7.46 6.22
C GLU A 109 -12.03 8.11 5.02
N ALA A 110 -13.12 7.48 4.55
CA ALA A 110 -13.87 7.95 3.39
C ALA A 110 -14.32 9.41 3.56
N ASP A 111 -14.65 9.81 4.78
CA ASP A 111 -15.02 11.19 5.15
C ASP A 111 -13.86 12.17 5.03
N ALA A 112 -12.64 11.77 5.41
CA ALA A 112 -11.45 12.61 5.25
C ALA A 112 -11.10 12.79 3.76
N MET A 113 -11.35 11.76 2.95
CA MET A 113 -11.08 11.80 1.52
C MET A 113 -12.14 12.57 0.72
N SER A 114 -13.41 12.52 1.12
CA SER A 114 -14.53 13.17 0.43
C SER A 114 -14.23 14.64 0.07
N LYS A 115 -13.64 15.40 1.00
CA LYS A 115 -13.32 16.83 0.83
C LYS A 115 -12.00 17.13 0.12
N MET A 116 -11.14 16.13 -0.07
CA MET A 116 -9.79 16.30 -0.61
C MET A 116 -9.75 16.12 -2.13
N ASN A 117 -8.94 16.93 -2.82
CA ASN A 117 -8.63 16.75 -4.23
C ASN A 117 -7.63 15.59 -4.44
N VAL A 118 -7.46 15.12 -5.68
CA VAL A 118 -6.61 13.96 -5.99
C VAL A 118 -5.17 14.12 -5.48
N GLN A 119 -4.59 15.33 -5.60
CA GLN A 119 -3.22 15.60 -5.19
C GLN A 119 -3.06 15.56 -3.67
N GLU A 120 -4.02 16.11 -2.92
CA GLU A 120 -4.04 16.06 -1.45
C GLU A 120 -4.15 14.61 -0.95
N ARG A 121 -5.02 13.81 -1.58
CA ARG A 121 -5.17 12.38 -1.25
C ARG A 121 -3.88 11.60 -1.51
N LEU A 122 -3.22 11.87 -2.65
CA LEU A 122 -1.93 11.25 -2.98
C LEU A 122 -0.85 11.65 -1.98
N LYS A 123 -0.79 12.93 -1.60
CA LYS A 123 0.17 13.44 -0.62
C LYS A 123 -0.04 12.80 0.76
N LEU A 124 -1.28 12.71 1.24
CA LEU A 124 -1.60 12.06 2.51
C LEU A 124 -1.18 10.59 2.51
N LEU A 125 -1.48 9.87 1.42
CA LEU A 125 -1.07 8.48 1.27
C LEU A 125 0.46 8.35 1.26
N GLN A 126 1.14 9.22 0.52
CA GLN A 126 2.59 9.28 0.48
C GLN A 126 3.16 9.50 1.89
N ASP A 127 2.68 10.50 2.64
CA ASP A 127 3.19 10.82 3.98
C ASP A 127 3.05 9.63 4.94
N LYS A 128 1.93 8.90 4.88
CA LYS A 128 1.73 7.66 5.66
C LYS A 128 2.68 6.55 5.25
N ILE A 129 2.87 6.32 3.95
CA ILE A 129 3.83 5.32 3.44
C ILE A 129 5.24 5.64 3.95
N ILE A 130 5.63 6.91 3.91
CA ILE A 130 6.95 7.37 4.37
C ILE A 130 7.12 7.12 5.86
N SER A 131 6.17 7.53 6.69
CA SER A 131 6.23 7.32 8.14
C SER A 131 6.34 5.83 8.47
N PHE A 132 5.44 4.98 7.96
CA PHE A 132 5.49 3.55 8.27
C PHE A 132 6.76 2.86 7.77
N THR A 133 7.27 3.26 6.60
CA THR A 133 8.50 2.70 6.04
C THR A 133 9.72 3.06 6.89
N ARG A 134 9.80 4.30 7.40
CA ARG A 134 10.89 4.74 8.28
C ARG A 134 10.76 4.17 9.69
N ASP A 135 9.58 4.22 10.27
CA ASP A 135 9.37 3.91 11.69
C ASP A 135 9.36 2.40 11.98
N LEU A 136 8.85 1.58 11.05
CA LEU A 136 8.74 0.13 11.23
C LEU A 136 9.86 -0.65 10.54
N MET A 137 10.32 -0.18 9.38
CA MET A 137 11.31 -0.89 8.56
C MET A 137 12.69 -0.23 8.57
N HIS A 138 12.81 1.02 9.05
CA HIS A 138 14.07 1.79 9.08
C HIS A 138 14.70 1.95 7.69
N PHE A 139 13.85 2.12 6.67
CA PHE A 139 14.29 2.37 5.31
C PHE A 139 14.22 3.86 5.00
N ASP A 140 15.38 4.45 4.72
CA ASP A 140 15.52 5.90 4.49
C ASP A 140 15.58 6.29 3.02
N HIS A 141 15.87 5.34 2.12
CA HIS A 141 16.02 5.59 0.69
C HIS A 141 15.17 4.58 -0.08
N PHE A 142 14.10 5.03 -0.70
CA PHE A 142 13.21 4.15 -1.45
C PHE A 142 12.42 4.87 -2.53
N ALA A 143 11.91 4.11 -3.50
CA ALA A 143 10.98 4.56 -4.50
C ALA A 143 9.86 3.54 -4.74
N ILE A 144 8.68 4.07 -5.04
CA ILE A 144 7.54 3.31 -5.54
C ILE A 144 7.27 3.77 -6.97
N ARG A 145 7.29 2.82 -7.90
CA ARG A 145 6.92 3.04 -9.30
C ARG A 145 5.73 2.17 -9.65
N LEU A 146 4.75 2.73 -10.37
CA LEU A 146 3.59 2.01 -10.89
C LEU A 146 3.81 1.67 -12.36
N LEU A 147 3.32 0.50 -12.79
CA LEU A 147 3.42 0.04 -14.16
C LEU A 147 2.26 0.61 -14.97
N ASP A 148 2.56 1.48 -15.93
CA ASP A 148 1.63 1.80 -17.00
C ASP A 148 1.57 0.62 -17.98
N ARG A 149 0.40 -0.04 -18.04
CA ARG A 149 0.20 -1.19 -18.92
C ARG A 149 0.14 -0.83 -20.41
N LYS A 150 -0.12 0.44 -20.76
CA LYS A 150 -0.18 0.87 -22.17
C LYS A 150 1.22 1.05 -22.75
N SER A 151 2.08 1.76 -22.02
CA SER A 151 3.47 2.02 -22.45
C SER A 151 4.47 0.97 -21.97
N ASN A 152 4.07 0.08 -21.06
CA ASN A 152 4.94 -0.85 -20.33
C ASN A 152 6.00 -0.15 -19.45
N LYS A 153 5.82 1.15 -19.16
CA LYS A 153 6.76 1.99 -18.40
C LYS A 153 6.47 1.98 -16.90
N LEU A 154 7.52 2.05 -16.09
CA LEU A 154 7.47 2.21 -14.64
C LEU A 154 7.50 3.70 -14.28
N GLU A 155 6.34 4.24 -13.95
CA GLU A 155 6.14 5.64 -13.62
C GLU A 155 6.36 5.90 -12.12
N LEU A 156 7.15 6.93 -11.81
CA LEU A 156 7.51 7.26 -10.43
C LEU A 156 6.37 7.97 -9.68
N VAL A 157 5.86 7.33 -8.64
CA VAL A 157 4.80 7.88 -7.79
C VAL A 157 5.38 8.49 -6.52
N ILE A 158 6.19 7.74 -5.79
CA ILE A 158 6.78 8.16 -4.51
C ILE A 158 8.29 7.94 -4.55
N SER A 159 9.05 8.90 -4.04
CA SER A 159 10.50 8.78 -3.83
C SER A 159 10.92 9.46 -2.53
N VAL A 160 11.81 8.83 -1.77
CA VAL A 160 12.42 9.37 -0.57
C VAL A 160 13.92 9.14 -0.61
N GLY A 161 14.69 10.18 -0.34
CA GLY A 161 16.15 10.09 -0.21
C GLY A 161 16.90 9.84 -1.52
N LEU A 162 16.24 9.85 -2.68
CA LEU A 162 16.87 9.62 -3.98
C LEU A 162 17.27 10.95 -4.67
N PRO A 163 18.39 10.99 -5.41
CA PRO A 163 18.81 12.13 -6.20
C PRO A 163 17.85 12.37 -7.38
N HIS A 164 17.81 13.61 -7.89
CA HIS A 164 16.86 14.03 -8.93
C HIS A 164 17.09 13.27 -10.25
N GLU A 165 18.34 12.98 -10.57
CA GLU A 165 18.78 12.28 -11.78
C GLU A 165 18.19 10.86 -11.86
N ALA A 166 18.05 10.18 -10.71
CA ALA A 166 17.45 8.86 -10.64
C ALA A 166 15.93 8.87 -10.83
N LEU A 167 15.29 10.02 -10.71
CA LEU A 167 13.86 10.20 -10.94
C LEU A 167 13.54 10.31 -12.44
N SER A 168 14.54 10.69 -13.26
CA SER A 168 14.41 10.93 -14.70
C SER A 168 14.69 9.70 -15.57
N ILE A 169 15.09 8.58 -14.98
CA ILE A 169 15.42 7.36 -15.73
C ILE A 169 14.13 6.66 -16.16
N ASP A 170 13.96 6.50 -17.47
CA ASP A 170 12.92 5.65 -18.03
C ASP A 170 13.24 4.18 -17.79
N LEU A 171 12.35 3.50 -17.08
CA LEU A 171 12.45 2.07 -16.79
C LEU A 171 11.20 1.39 -17.31
N PHE A 172 11.37 0.24 -17.96
CA PHE A 172 10.27 -0.56 -18.50
C PHE A 172 10.19 -1.92 -17.80
N SER A 173 9.01 -2.51 -17.80
CA SER A 173 8.79 -3.87 -17.28
C SER A 173 9.35 -4.90 -18.26
N GLU A 174 10.67 -5.05 -18.24
CA GLU A 174 11.46 -5.94 -19.09
C GLU A 174 12.38 -6.83 -18.21
N PRO A 175 12.53 -8.13 -18.51
CA PRO A 175 13.42 -9.01 -17.75
C PRO A 175 14.90 -8.61 -17.82
N GLU A 176 15.31 -7.89 -18.85
CA GLU A 176 16.69 -7.48 -19.12
C GLU A 176 16.74 -6.00 -19.57
N GLY A 177 17.91 -5.36 -19.42
CA GLY A 177 18.17 -4.00 -19.90
C GLY A 177 17.50 -2.85 -19.13
N ASN A 178 16.62 -3.13 -18.16
CA ASN A 178 15.80 -2.12 -17.46
C ASN A 178 16.00 -2.11 -15.94
N GLY A 179 17.19 -2.49 -15.51
CA GLY A 179 17.54 -2.51 -14.11
C GLY A 179 16.89 -3.67 -13.32
N ILE A 180 17.20 -3.74 -12.03
CA ILE A 180 16.51 -4.64 -11.08
C ILE A 180 15.01 -4.30 -11.04
N SER A 181 14.65 -3.01 -11.08
CA SER A 181 13.25 -2.56 -11.10
C SER A 181 12.45 -3.15 -12.26
N GLY A 182 12.98 -3.10 -13.49
CA GLY A 182 12.34 -3.70 -14.66
C GLY A 182 12.21 -5.21 -14.56
N TYR A 183 13.27 -5.90 -14.09
CA TYR A 183 13.26 -7.34 -13.88
C TYR A 183 12.17 -7.77 -12.87
N VAL A 184 12.07 -7.07 -11.73
CA VAL A 184 11.06 -7.38 -10.71
C VAL A 184 9.65 -7.08 -11.23
N ALA A 185 9.46 -6.00 -11.99
CA ALA A 185 8.18 -5.68 -12.61
C ALA A 185 7.74 -6.78 -13.60
N ALA A 186 8.64 -7.22 -14.47
CA ALA A 186 8.36 -8.21 -15.51
C ALA A 186 8.12 -9.62 -14.97
N THR A 187 8.95 -10.04 -14.02
CA THR A 187 8.89 -11.41 -13.47
C THR A 187 7.94 -11.54 -12.29
N GLY A 188 7.62 -10.42 -11.66
CA GLY A 188 6.96 -10.37 -10.36
C GLY A 188 7.80 -10.98 -9.25
N ARG A 189 9.09 -11.29 -9.43
CA ARG A 189 9.91 -11.95 -8.41
C ARG A 189 10.75 -10.90 -7.68
N SER A 190 10.64 -10.85 -6.36
CA SER A 190 11.47 -9.98 -5.52
C SER A 190 12.96 -10.28 -5.70
N TYR A 191 13.80 -9.27 -5.53
CA TYR A 191 15.24 -9.37 -5.72
C TYR A 191 15.98 -8.67 -4.58
N ILE A 192 16.89 -9.40 -3.93
CA ILE A 192 17.85 -8.85 -2.96
C ILE A 192 19.21 -8.76 -3.66
N CYS A 193 19.71 -7.54 -3.82
CA CYS A 193 21.03 -7.26 -4.35
C CYS A 193 21.98 -6.90 -3.20
N PRO A 194 22.86 -7.83 -2.75
CA PRO A 194 23.76 -7.57 -1.64
C PRO A 194 24.90 -6.61 -1.99
N ASP A 195 25.28 -6.52 -3.27
CA ASP A 195 26.33 -5.61 -3.74
C ASP A 195 26.00 -5.07 -5.14
N VAL A 196 25.54 -3.83 -5.22
CA VAL A 196 25.11 -3.21 -6.49
C VAL A 196 26.26 -2.96 -7.45
N GLU A 197 27.50 -2.82 -6.96
CA GLU A 197 28.68 -2.60 -7.81
C GLU A 197 29.04 -3.87 -8.61
N ARG A 198 28.52 -5.02 -8.20
CA ARG A 198 28.79 -6.32 -8.81
C ARG A 198 27.61 -6.89 -9.58
N ASP A 199 26.45 -6.26 -9.51
CA ASP A 199 25.25 -6.74 -10.19
C ASP A 199 25.06 -5.99 -11.53
N PRO A 200 25.18 -6.68 -12.68
CA PRO A 200 25.03 -6.04 -13.99
C PRO A 200 23.59 -5.57 -14.25
N ARG A 201 22.62 -5.99 -13.45
CA ARG A 201 21.24 -5.49 -13.51
C ARG A 201 21.06 -4.20 -12.73
N TYR A 202 22.03 -3.73 -11.94
CA TYR A 202 21.80 -2.51 -11.20
C TYR A 202 21.90 -1.28 -12.12
N VAL A 203 20.85 -0.46 -12.07
CA VAL A 203 20.82 0.88 -12.68
C VAL A 203 20.78 1.86 -11.52
N THR A 204 21.67 2.85 -11.54
CA THR A 204 21.90 3.77 -10.43
C THR A 204 20.61 4.48 -10.01
N GLY A 205 20.18 4.21 -8.78
CA GLY A 205 19.00 4.82 -8.15
C GLY A 205 19.34 5.79 -7.02
N LEU A 206 20.29 5.45 -6.14
CA LEU A 206 20.76 6.29 -5.04
C LEU A 206 22.26 6.58 -5.18
N ASP A 207 22.67 7.79 -4.82
CA ASP A 207 24.09 8.15 -4.71
C ASP A 207 24.79 7.30 -3.65
N HIS A 208 25.84 6.60 -4.10
CA HIS A 208 26.62 5.66 -3.30
C HIS A 208 25.81 4.49 -2.74
N ALA A 209 24.77 4.05 -3.45
CA ALA A 209 24.13 2.79 -3.17
C ALA A 209 25.16 1.65 -3.13
N LYS A 210 24.96 0.73 -2.19
CA LYS A 210 25.79 -0.47 -2.03
C LYS A 210 24.97 -1.75 -2.01
N SER A 211 23.70 -1.69 -1.66
CA SER A 211 22.76 -2.82 -1.75
C SER A 211 21.35 -2.32 -2.05
N SER A 212 20.52 -3.19 -2.60
CA SER A 212 19.10 -2.90 -2.86
C SER A 212 18.20 -4.09 -2.54
N LEU A 213 16.96 -3.79 -2.21
CA LEU A 213 15.85 -4.73 -2.08
C LEU A 213 14.69 -4.20 -2.92
N THR A 214 14.28 -4.98 -3.92
CA THR A 214 13.16 -4.61 -4.79
C THR A 214 12.08 -5.68 -4.69
N VAL A 215 10.87 -5.28 -4.34
CA VAL A 215 9.70 -6.18 -4.24
C VAL A 215 8.60 -5.72 -5.19
N PRO A 216 7.80 -6.64 -5.76
CA PRO A 216 6.68 -6.28 -6.63
C PRO A 216 5.52 -5.74 -5.80
N LEU A 217 4.85 -4.70 -6.30
CA LEU A 217 3.53 -4.31 -5.84
C LEU A 217 2.51 -5.17 -6.57
N ARG A 218 1.93 -6.13 -5.85
CA ARG A 218 0.98 -7.09 -6.42
C ARG A 218 -0.44 -6.78 -6.00
N LEU A 219 -1.33 -6.74 -6.98
CA LEU A 219 -2.78 -6.73 -6.78
C LEU A 219 -3.33 -8.04 -7.34
N HIS A 220 -3.81 -8.91 -6.45
CA HIS A 220 -4.12 -10.30 -6.77
C HIS A 220 -2.90 -10.98 -7.41
N ASP A 221 -3.05 -11.59 -8.60
CA ASP A 221 -1.98 -12.28 -9.31
C ASP A 221 -1.22 -11.38 -10.30
N LYS A 222 -1.45 -10.06 -10.29
CA LYS A 222 -0.83 -9.12 -11.25
C LYS A 222 0.13 -8.16 -10.55
N THR A 223 1.32 -8.00 -11.12
CA THR A 223 2.22 -6.90 -10.75
C THR A 223 1.66 -5.59 -11.31
N ILE A 224 1.46 -4.60 -10.44
CA ILE A 224 0.99 -3.26 -10.79
C ILE A 224 2.08 -2.20 -10.61
N GLY A 225 3.26 -2.60 -10.11
CA GLY A 225 4.37 -1.70 -9.83
C GLY A 225 5.45 -2.40 -9.02
N ILE A 226 6.39 -1.61 -8.50
CA ILE A 226 7.50 -2.07 -7.67
C ILE A 226 7.73 -1.12 -6.50
N PHE A 227 8.26 -1.68 -5.41
CA PHE A 227 8.78 -0.96 -4.26
C PHE A 227 10.26 -1.30 -4.13
N ASN A 228 11.11 -0.30 -4.41
CA ASN A 228 12.56 -0.41 -4.40
C ASN A 228 13.13 0.32 -3.19
N ILE A 229 14.00 -0.33 -2.44
CA ILE A 229 14.67 0.19 -1.25
C ILE A 229 16.18 0.07 -1.47
N GLU A 230 16.92 1.11 -1.14
CA GLU A 230 18.37 1.16 -1.32
C GLU A 230 19.10 1.51 -0.03
N SER A 231 20.33 1.02 0.10
CA SER A 231 21.17 1.28 1.26
C SER A 231 22.60 1.57 0.84
N ARG A 232 23.24 2.48 1.59
CA ARG A 232 24.68 2.78 1.48
C ARG A 232 25.57 1.73 2.17
N GLN A 233 24.97 0.72 2.80
CA GLN A 233 25.67 -0.43 3.38
C GLN A 233 25.57 -1.62 2.43
N ARG A 234 26.65 -2.40 2.28
CA ARG A 234 26.60 -3.67 1.52
C ARG A 234 25.84 -4.71 2.33
N ALA A 235 25.12 -5.60 1.65
CA ALA A 235 24.34 -6.69 2.23
C ALA A 235 23.43 -6.25 3.39
N ALA A 236 22.78 -5.09 3.24
CA ALA A 236 21.94 -4.51 4.29
C ALA A 236 20.61 -5.25 4.49
N PHE A 237 20.16 -6.00 3.49
CA PHE A 237 18.83 -6.64 3.48
C PHE A 237 18.96 -8.16 3.54
N ASN A 238 18.08 -8.79 4.32
CA ASN A 238 17.94 -10.24 4.41
C ASN A 238 16.53 -10.71 3.99
N GLU A 239 16.26 -12.01 4.14
CA GLU A 239 14.96 -12.59 3.79
C GLU A 239 13.79 -12.08 4.65
N ASP A 240 14.03 -11.77 5.93
CA ASP A 240 12.99 -11.19 6.79
C ASP A 240 12.64 -9.78 6.27
N ASP A 241 13.63 -8.98 5.86
CA ASP A 241 13.41 -7.66 5.27
C ASP A 241 12.63 -7.74 3.96
N ARG A 242 12.94 -8.73 3.12
CA ARG A 242 12.14 -9.01 1.92
C ARG A 242 10.70 -9.36 2.27
N GLN A 243 10.48 -10.23 3.25
CA GLN A 243 9.14 -10.62 3.69
C GLN A 243 8.37 -9.41 4.24
N PHE A 244 9.01 -8.54 5.03
CA PHE A 244 8.43 -7.30 5.53
C PHE A 244 8.01 -6.37 4.39
N ALA A 245 8.91 -6.13 3.44
CA ALA A 245 8.63 -5.29 2.28
C ALA A 245 7.53 -5.86 1.39
N GLU A 246 7.44 -7.19 1.21
CA GLU A 246 6.37 -7.84 0.46
C GLU A 246 4.99 -7.69 1.14
N ILE A 247 4.94 -7.86 2.47
CA ILE A 247 3.71 -7.68 3.24
C ILE A 247 3.26 -6.22 3.14
N PHE A 248 4.15 -5.27 3.40
CA PHE A 248 3.84 -3.85 3.31
C PHE A 248 3.49 -3.43 1.88
N GLY A 249 4.24 -3.90 0.89
CA GLY A 249 4.02 -3.65 -0.53
C GLY A 249 2.63 -4.09 -1.01
N ARG A 250 2.07 -5.18 -0.48
CA ARG A 250 0.67 -5.55 -0.75
C ARG A 250 -0.32 -4.47 -0.30
N TYR A 251 -0.13 -3.88 0.88
CA TYR A 251 -0.99 -2.81 1.38
C TYR A 251 -0.83 -1.52 0.57
N VAL A 252 0.40 -1.17 0.22
CA VAL A 252 0.70 -0.04 -0.69
C VAL A 252 0.00 -0.23 -2.03
N ALA A 253 0.06 -1.44 -2.61
CA ALA A 253 -0.60 -1.77 -3.87
C ALA A 253 -2.12 -1.58 -3.78
N ILE A 254 -2.75 -2.04 -2.69
CA ILE A 254 -4.19 -1.87 -2.46
C ILE A 254 -4.54 -0.38 -2.30
N ALA A 255 -3.79 0.36 -1.49
CA ALA A 255 -4.08 1.77 -1.23
C ALA A 255 -3.94 2.64 -2.49
N LEU A 256 -2.90 2.40 -3.30
CA LEU A 256 -2.72 3.07 -4.58
C LEU A 256 -3.82 2.70 -5.58
N ASN A 257 -4.24 1.43 -5.63
CA ASN A 257 -5.33 1.01 -6.50
C ASN A 257 -6.69 1.62 -6.09
N ILE A 258 -6.97 1.75 -4.79
CA ILE A 258 -8.18 2.45 -4.32
C ILE A 258 -8.14 3.91 -4.76
N LEU A 259 -7.00 4.58 -4.60
CA LEU A 259 -6.86 5.96 -5.04
C LEU A 259 -7.06 6.09 -6.56
N ASP A 260 -6.54 5.14 -7.36
CA ASP A 260 -6.67 5.17 -8.82
C ASP A 260 -8.12 4.95 -9.25
N LEU A 261 -8.81 4.00 -8.61
CA LEU A 261 -10.23 3.77 -8.83
C LEU A 261 -11.07 5.01 -8.47
N MET A 262 -10.76 5.70 -7.36
CA MET A 262 -11.45 6.95 -6.98
C MET A 262 -11.21 8.07 -7.99
N VAL A 263 -10.01 8.16 -8.58
CA VAL A 263 -9.72 9.13 -9.64
C VAL A 263 -10.53 8.82 -10.89
N VAL A 264 -10.56 7.55 -11.30
CA VAL A 264 -11.34 7.07 -12.45
C VAL A 264 -12.84 7.31 -12.24
N GLU A 265 -13.37 7.02 -11.06
CA GLU A 265 -14.78 7.25 -10.73
C GLU A 265 -15.13 8.74 -10.82
N ARG A 266 -14.30 9.61 -10.23
CA ARG A 266 -14.51 11.07 -10.30
C ARG A 266 -14.41 11.59 -11.74
N ALA A 267 -13.45 11.09 -12.52
CA ALA A 267 -13.31 11.44 -13.93
C ALA A 267 -14.53 10.98 -14.75
N GLY A 268 -15.06 9.78 -14.49
CA GLY A 268 -16.25 9.25 -15.15
C GLY A 268 -17.51 10.05 -14.84
N THR A 269 -17.72 10.43 -13.59
CA THR A 269 -18.85 11.29 -13.20
C THR A 269 -18.73 12.68 -13.82
N ALA A 270 -17.54 13.29 -13.78
CA ALA A 270 -17.29 14.59 -14.41
C ALA A 270 -17.52 14.54 -15.94
N HIS A 271 -17.06 13.48 -16.61
CA HIS A 271 -17.31 13.27 -18.04
C HIS A 271 -18.80 13.18 -18.34
N LYS A 272 -19.55 12.41 -17.55
CA LYS A 272 -20.98 12.22 -17.78
C LYS A 272 -21.76 13.53 -17.62
N VAL A 273 -21.45 14.31 -16.59
CA VAL A 273 -22.03 15.65 -16.40
C VAL A 273 -21.65 16.57 -17.56
N ALA A 274 -20.38 16.56 -17.99
CA ALA A 274 -19.93 17.37 -19.12
C ALA A 274 -20.62 16.96 -20.43
N ASP A 275 -20.82 15.67 -20.69
CA ASP A 275 -21.52 15.14 -21.85
C ASP A 275 -23.02 15.51 -21.84
N ASP A 276 -23.68 15.39 -20.69
CA ASP A 276 -25.09 15.76 -20.52
C ASP A 276 -25.28 17.27 -20.78
N VAL A 277 -24.42 18.11 -20.20
CA VAL A 277 -24.42 19.57 -20.42
C VAL A 277 -24.09 19.92 -21.88
N CYS A 278 -23.12 19.23 -22.50
CA CYS A 278 -22.82 19.40 -23.93
C CYS A 278 -23.99 19.03 -24.82
N SER A 279 -24.69 17.93 -24.52
CA SER A 279 -25.84 17.46 -25.28
C SER A 279 -27.03 18.42 -25.16
N GLU A 280 -27.30 18.93 -23.95
CA GLU A 280 -28.40 19.86 -23.70
C GLU A 280 -28.16 21.23 -24.35
N ALA A 281 -26.92 21.74 -24.30
CA ALA A 281 -26.57 23.02 -24.92
C ALA A 281 -26.41 22.95 -26.46
N ALA A 282 -26.17 21.77 -27.03
CA ALA A 282 -25.89 21.63 -28.46
C ALA A 282 -27.06 22.06 -29.35
N GLY A 283 -28.30 21.77 -28.94
CA GLY A 283 -29.51 22.19 -29.65
C GLY A 283 -29.65 23.71 -29.70
N PRO A 284 -29.79 24.39 -28.54
CA PRO A 284 -29.91 25.84 -28.46
C PRO A 284 -28.78 26.60 -29.16
N LEU A 285 -27.52 26.13 -29.04
CA LEU A 285 -26.39 26.77 -29.71
C LEU A 285 -26.43 26.60 -31.24
N ASN A 286 -26.92 25.46 -31.74
CA ASN A 286 -27.15 25.27 -33.18
C ASN A 286 -28.26 26.20 -33.69
N ASP A 287 -29.35 26.35 -32.93
CA ASP A 287 -30.47 27.22 -33.28
C ASP A 287 -30.00 28.68 -33.34
N ILE A 288 -29.26 29.16 -32.32
CA ILE A 288 -28.67 30.51 -32.30
C ILE A 288 -27.75 30.73 -33.50
N ALA A 289 -26.90 29.74 -33.83
CA ALA A 289 -26.01 29.85 -34.97
C ALA A 289 -26.76 29.85 -36.31
N SER A 290 -27.82 29.05 -36.43
CA SER A 290 -28.69 29.00 -37.61
C SER A 290 -29.44 30.30 -37.81
N ASP A 291 -30.08 30.82 -36.76
CA ASP A 291 -30.81 32.09 -36.78
C ASP A 291 -29.88 33.27 -37.08
N ALA A 292 -28.68 33.29 -36.49
CA ALA A 292 -27.69 34.33 -36.78
C ALA A 292 -27.19 34.29 -38.23
N ASN A 293 -27.05 33.09 -38.83
CA ASN A 293 -26.71 32.95 -40.25
C ASN A 293 -27.86 33.37 -41.17
N ALA A 294 -29.09 32.95 -40.88
CA ALA A 294 -30.27 33.35 -41.64
C ALA A 294 -30.45 34.88 -41.63
N LEU A 295 -30.28 35.51 -40.46
CA LEU A 295 -30.30 36.97 -40.32
C LEU A 295 -29.13 37.66 -41.03
N MET A 296 -28.00 36.99 -41.28
CA MET A 296 -26.92 37.55 -42.09
C MET A 296 -27.19 37.43 -43.60
N ASP A 297 -27.81 36.35 -44.05
CA ASP A 297 -28.12 36.11 -45.46
C ASP A 297 -29.27 37.02 -45.96
N ASP A 298 -30.28 37.28 -45.12
CA ASP A 298 -31.45 38.09 -45.46
C ASP A 298 -31.21 39.61 -45.38
N TYR A 299 -30.05 40.07 -44.89
CA TYR A 299 -29.84 41.46 -44.49
C TYR A 299 -28.92 42.26 -45.44
N ILE A 300 -29.47 43.29 -46.08
CA ILE A 300 -28.76 44.18 -47.00
C ILE A 300 -28.75 45.60 -46.40
N GLY A 301 -27.66 46.01 -45.74
CA GLY A 301 -27.38 47.46 -45.59
C GLY A 301 -26.81 48.06 -44.29
N HIS A 302 -26.48 47.31 -43.23
CA HIS A 302 -25.79 47.89 -42.05
C HIS A 302 -24.59 47.05 -41.58
N ASP A 303 -23.38 47.60 -41.68
CA ASP A 303 -22.13 46.97 -41.21
C ASP A 303 -22.15 46.66 -39.71
N GLU A 304 -22.82 47.50 -38.90
CA GLU A 304 -22.85 47.34 -37.44
C GLU A 304 -23.66 46.11 -36.99
N LEU A 305 -24.78 45.80 -37.67
CA LEU A 305 -25.58 44.60 -37.36
C LEU A 305 -24.85 43.33 -37.78
N ARG A 306 -24.18 43.36 -38.93
CA ARG A 306 -23.36 42.25 -39.43
C ARG A 306 -22.21 41.94 -38.47
N HIS A 307 -21.54 42.97 -37.96
CA HIS A 307 -20.51 42.81 -36.91
C HIS A 307 -21.07 42.19 -35.62
N LYS A 308 -22.27 42.58 -35.17
CA LYS A 308 -22.91 41.97 -33.99
C LYS A 308 -23.28 40.50 -34.20
N LEU A 309 -23.82 40.14 -35.37
CA LEU A 309 -24.16 38.76 -35.71
C LEU A 309 -22.90 37.88 -35.81
N GLN A 310 -21.83 38.42 -36.38
CA GLN A 310 -20.54 37.73 -36.44
C GLN A 310 -19.94 37.51 -35.03
N ALA A 311 -20.04 38.49 -34.14
CA ALA A 311 -19.64 38.34 -32.74
C ALA A 311 -20.46 37.28 -31.99
N ILE A 312 -21.76 37.15 -32.28
CA ILE A 312 -22.61 36.08 -31.71
C ILE A 312 -22.11 34.70 -32.16
N LEU A 313 -21.79 34.52 -33.45
CA LEU A 313 -21.24 33.25 -33.94
C LEU A 313 -19.88 32.92 -33.34
N GLU A 314 -19.00 33.91 -33.17
CA GLU A 314 -17.70 33.74 -32.49
C GLU A 314 -17.87 33.34 -31.02
N ASN A 315 -18.84 33.94 -30.32
CA ASN A 315 -19.17 33.56 -28.95
C ASN A 315 -19.70 32.12 -28.87
N VAL A 316 -20.59 31.72 -29.78
CA VAL A 316 -21.09 30.32 -29.86
C VAL A 316 -19.94 29.34 -30.12
N ALA A 317 -19.00 29.68 -31.00
CA ALA A 317 -17.82 28.86 -31.28
C ALA A 317 -16.89 28.77 -30.06
N THR A 318 -16.72 29.87 -29.33
CA THR A 318 -15.92 29.93 -28.10
C THR A 318 -16.55 29.08 -27.01
N ILE A 319 -17.86 29.20 -26.78
CA ILE A 319 -18.62 28.38 -25.83
C ILE A 319 -18.46 26.89 -26.16
N ARG A 320 -18.64 26.49 -27.42
CA ARG A 320 -18.42 25.10 -27.87
C ARG A 320 -17.01 24.59 -27.57
N LYS A 321 -15.99 25.44 -27.75
CA LYS A 321 -14.60 25.08 -27.48
C LYS A 321 -14.34 24.90 -25.99
N SER A 322 -14.80 25.84 -25.16
CA SER A 322 -14.67 25.76 -23.70
C SER A 322 -15.38 24.53 -23.13
N MET A 323 -16.56 24.20 -23.64
CA MET A 323 -17.31 23.00 -23.23
C MET A 323 -16.55 21.71 -23.53
N ARG A 324 -15.90 21.59 -24.70
CA ARG A 324 -15.06 20.42 -25.01
C ARG A 324 -13.83 20.32 -24.12
N GLN A 325 -13.17 21.44 -23.82
CA GLN A 325 -12.00 21.45 -22.95
C GLN A 325 -12.34 21.05 -21.51
N ALA A 326 -13.52 21.43 -21.02
CA ALA A 326 -14.00 21.03 -19.69
C ALA A 326 -14.27 19.51 -19.57
N ALA A 327 -14.56 18.83 -20.69
CA ALA A 327 -14.72 17.37 -20.71
C ALA A 327 -13.37 16.62 -20.66
N GLU A 328 -12.25 17.23 -21.06
CA GLU A 328 -10.93 16.59 -21.09
C GLU A 328 -10.23 16.62 -19.69
N GLY A 329 -10.76 15.88 -18.72
CA GLY A 329 -10.14 15.69 -17.39
C GLY A 329 -9.13 14.53 -17.31
N PRO A 330 -8.26 14.47 -16.28
CA PRO A 330 -7.28 13.39 -16.13
C PRO A 330 -7.95 12.04 -15.81
N ASN A 331 -7.53 10.99 -16.51
CA ASN A 331 -8.19 9.67 -16.51
C ASN A 331 -7.60 8.66 -15.50
N THR A 332 -6.46 8.96 -14.84
CA THR A 332 -5.74 8.07 -13.89
C THR A 332 -4.86 8.88 -12.94
N ILE A 333 -4.33 8.29 -11.84
CA ILE A 333 -3.27 8.94 -11.02
C ILE A 333 -2.03 9.23 -11.87
N LEU A 334 -1.72 8.32 -12.80
CA LEU A 334 -0.69 8.53 -13.82
C LEU A 334 -1.09 9.72 -14.69
N GLY A 335 -0.36 10.83 -14.57
CA GLY A 335 -0.65 12.11 -15.24
C GLY A 335 -1.24 13.22 -14.35
N ALA A 336 -1.59 12.94 -13.08
CA ALA A 336 -2.11 13.97 -12.16
C ALA A 336 -1.07 15.06 -11.78
N LYS A 337 0.21 14.86 -12.14
CA LYS A 337 1.29 15.84 -12.00
C LYS A 337 1.42 16.81 -13.19
N ASP A 338 0.82 16.50 -14.34
CA ASP A 338 0.96 17.29 -15.58
C ASP A 338 -0.16 18.32 -15.79
N VAL A 339 -1.16 18.36 -14.91
CA VAL A 339 -2.12 19.46 -14.89
C VAL A 339 -1.44 20.66 -14.26
N LYS A 340 -0.78 21.49 -15.08
CA LYS A 340 -0.52 22.87 -14.71
C LYS A 340 -1.88 23.50 -14.44
N GLU A 341 -2.12 23.91 -13.20
CA GLU A 341 -3.11 24.93 -12.91
C GLU A 341 -2.75 26.14 -13.79
N SER A 342 -3.47 26.27 -14.89
CA SER A 342 -3.66 27.55 -15.53
C SER A 342 -4.60 28.28 -14.59
N ASP A 343 -4.05 29.09 -13.68
CA ASP A 343 -4.83 30.15 -13.05
C ASP A 343 -5.45 30.95 -14.19
N ASP A 344 -6.74 30.72 -14.45
CA ASP A 344 -7.48 31.56 -15.38
C ASP A 344 -7.61 32.92 -14.69
N PRO A 345 -6.97 33.98 -15.18
CA PRO A 345 -6.99 35.29 -14.52
C PRO A 345 -8.40 35.86 -14.39
N VAL A 346 -9.39 35.29 -15.09
CA VAL A 346 -10.82 35.64 -14.96
C VAL A 346 -11.45 35.05 -13.69
N LEU A 347 -10.91 33.95 -13.15
CA LEU A 347 -11.48 33.21 -12.02
C LEU A 347 -10.76 33.47 -10.68
N GLN A 348 -9.65 34.22 -10.67
CA GLN A 348 -8.84 34.46 -9.47
C GLN A 348 -9.60 35.19 -8.33
N ASP A 349 -10.62 35.98 -8.66
CA ASP A 349 -11.44 36.74 -7.69
C ASP A 349 -12.95 36.41 -7.79
N ALA A 350 -13.31 35.35 -8.52
CA ALA A 350 -14.71 34.99 -8.73
C ALA A 350 -15.22 34.03 -7.63
N GLU A 351 -16.30 34.40 -6.94
CA GLU A 351 -17.04 33.45 -6.11
C GLU A 351 -17.84 32.50 -7.03
N VAL A 352 -17.30 31.30 -7.24
CA VAL A 352 -17.99 30.25 -8.02
C VAL A 352 -18.96 29.52 -7.11
N LEU A 353 -20.25 29.71 -7.37
CA LEU A 353 -21.32 29.04 -6.65
C LEU A 353 -21.50 27.64 -7.24
N VAL A 354 -21.00 26.63 -6.54
CA VAL A 354 -21.16 25.22 -6.91
C VAL A 354 -22.48 24.72 -6.32
N ALA A 355 -23.48 24.50 -7.18
CA ALA A 355 -24.70 23.83 -6.81
C ALA A 355 -24.45 22.31 -6.85
N ASP A 356 -24.59 21.66 -5.69
CA ASP A 356 -24.57 20.21 -5.55
C ASP A 356 -26.02 19.73 -5.50
N ASP A 357 -26.38 18.80 -6.39
CA ASP A 357 -27.75 18.27 -6.53
C ASP A 357 -27.76 16.82 -6.03
N GLU A 358 -27.48 16.64 -4.73
CA GLU A 358 -27.87 15.43 -4.00
C GLU A 358 -29.09 15.73 -3.11
N PRO A 359 -30.11 14.85 -3.09
CA PRO A 359 -31.37 15.04 -2.36
C PRO A 359 -31.29 14.84 -0.85
#